data_AF-A0A7R9GKZ4-F1
#
_entry.id   AF-A0A7R9GKZ4-F1
#
_cell.length_a   1.000
_cell.length_b   1.000
_cell.length_c   1.000
_cell.angle_alpha   90.00
_cell.angle_beta   90.00
_cell.angle_gamma   90.00
#
_symmetry.space_group_name_H-M   'P 1'
#
loop_
_entity.id
_entity.type
_entity.pdbx_description
1 polymer ?
#
loop_
_entity_poly.entity_id
_entity_poly.type
_entity_poly.pdbx_seq_one_letter_code
_entity_poly.pdbx_strand_id
1 'polypeptide(L)'
;MKAECQCIKDCPIESDPRRKVCSNHNETWDSDCVLYQMRCLCTDGDRRCHDDKYKHVHVEYYGTCKEIPKCSEDDMSDFRERMRQWLFNVMKELRGRQKLNEPYLEMEEKAEQDASLRWSYAAIWKWCDLDSHPNDRRVSRHELFPLRAPLMAMEHCIAPFFDSCDSDNNHSIDLKEWGSCLGVSTEEIDGHCANLA
;
A
#
# COMPACT_ATOMS: atom_id res chain seq x y z
N MET A 1 25.50 27.07 1.66
CA MET A 1 25.41 25.89 0.76
C MET A 1 24.00 25.34 0.90
N LYS A 2 23.23 25.23 -0.19
CA LYS A 2 21.90 24.61 -0.17
C LYS A 2 22.06 23.20 -0.76
N ALA A 3 21.49 22.20 -0.10
CA ALA A 3 21.39 20.88 -0.68
C ALA A 3 20.31 20.90 -1.79
N GLU A 4 20.53 20.12 -2.83
CA GLU A 4 19.63 19.98 -3.97
C GLU A 4 19.40 18.50 -4.23
N CYS A 5 18.15 18.11 -4.46
CA CYS A 5 17.82 16.75 -4.86
C CYS A 5 18.11 16.60 -6.35
N GLN A 6 18.92 15.62 -6.71
CA GLN A 6 19.25 15.31 -8.11
C GLN A 6 18.85 13.87 -8.42
N CYS A 7 18.45 13.61 -9.66
CA CYS A 7 18.20 12.25 -10.12
C CYS A 7 19.43 11.36 -9.91
N ILE A 8 19.17 10.12 -9.51
CA ILE A 8 20.22 9.12 -9.34
C ILE A 8 20.96 8.93 -10.67
N LYS A 9 22.30 8.79 -10.60
CA LYS A 9 23.14 8.70 -11.80
C LYS A 9 23.31 7.26 -12.27
N ASP A 10 23.58 6.37 -11.32
CA ASP A 10 23.83 4.97 -11.57
C ASP A 10 23.00 4.11 -10.61
N CYS A 11 22.29 3.13 -11.17
CA CYS A 11 21.60 2.13 -10.40
C CYS A 11 22.46 0.87 -10.26
N PRO A 12 22.41 0.18 -9.11
CA PRO A 12 23.09 -1.10 -8.95
C PRO A 12 22.54 -2.13 -9.94
N ILE A 13 23.41 -3.03 -10.40
CA ILE A 13 23.01 -4.14 -11.27
C ILE A 13 22.24 -5.15 -10.44
N GLU A 14 20.95 -5.29 -10.74
CA GLU A 14 20.10 -6.29 -10.10
C GLU A 14 20.05 -7.57 -10.93
N SER A 15 20.54 -8.67 -10.34
CA SER A 15 20.57 -9.99 -10.96
C SER A 15 19.44 -10.90 -10.51
N ASP A 16 18.76 -10.58 -9.41
CA ASP A 16 17.64 -11.36 -8.88
C ASP A 16 16.35 -11.01 -9.64
N PRO A 17 15.72 -11.96 -10.35
CA PRO A 17 14.46 -11.72 -11.07
C PRO A 17 13.33 -11.22 -10.17
N ARG A 18 13.37 -11.49 -8.86
CA ARG A 18 12.38 -11.00 -7.87
C ARG A 18 12.52 -9.52 -7.56
N ARG A 19 13.67 -8.92 -7.88
CA ARG A 19 13.96 -7.48 -7.70
C ARG A 19 13.60 -6.63 -8.92
N LYS A 20 13.31 -7.28 -10.06
CA LYS A 20 12.67 -6.63 -11.21
C LYS A 20 11.32 -6.06 -10.82
N VAL A 21 10.78 -5.17 -11.64
CA VAL A 21 9.46 -4.58 -11.39
C VAL A 21 8.64 -4.51 -12.68
N CYS A 22 7.33 -4.66 -12.55
CA CYS A 22 6.38 -4.32 -13.59
C CYS A 22 5.86 -2.90 -13.33
N SER A 23 5.85 -2.05 -14.35
CA SER A 23 5.31 -0.69 -14.25
C SER A 23 3.81 -0.65 -14.51
N ASN A 24 3.18 0.49 -14.17
CA ASN A 24 1.81 0.81 -14.55
C ASN A 24 1.57 0.91 -16.07
N HIS A 25 2.63 0.83 -16.89
CA HIS A 25 2.55 0.71 -18.35
C HIS A 25 2.68 -0.72 -18.86
N ASN A 26 2.68 -1.71 -17.95
CA ASN A 26 2.89 -3.12 -18.26
C ASN A 26 4.25 -3.39 -18.93
N GLU A 27 5.28 -2.65 -18.51
CA GLU A 27 6.66 -2.80 -18.96
C GLU A 27 7.52 -3.36 -17.81
N THR A 28 8.38 -4.33 -18.10
CA THR A 28 9.31 -4.90 -17.10
C THR A 28 10.60 -4.11 -17.06
N TRP A 29 11.02 -3.71 -15.85
CA TRP A 29 12.24 -2.98 -15.57
C TRP A 29 13.19 -3.82 -14.73
N ASP A 30 14.49 -3.57 -14.87
CA ASP A 30 15.52 -4.35 -14.17
C ASP A 30 15.49 -4.17 -12.66
N SER A 31 15.08 -3.00 -12.19
CA SER A 31 14.83 -2.70 -10.78
C SER A 31 13.93 -1.49 -10.61
N ASP A 32 13.41 -1.32 -9.40
CA ASP A 32 12.71 -0.10 -8.99
C ASP A 32 13.61 1.15 -9.12
N CYS A 33 14.91 1.03 -8.83
CA CYS A 33 15.88 2.11 -9.03
C CYS A 33 15.86 2.63 -10.47
N VAL A 34 15.96 1.74 -11.47
CA VAL A 34 16.02 2.15 -12.89
C VAL A 34 14.70 2.80 -13.31
N LEU A 35 13.57 2.27 -12.84
CA LEU A 35 12.25 2.87 -13.11
C LEU A 35 12.14 4.27 -12.51
N TYR A 36 12.52 4.45 -11.24
CA TYR A 36 12.45 5.76 -10.58
C TYR A 36 13.48 6.75 -11.12
N GLN A 37 14.65 6.28 -11.57
CA GLN A 37 15.60 7.09 -12.31
C GLN A 37 14.95 7.65 -13.57
N MET A 38 14.31 6.80 -14.38
CA MET A 38 13.62 7.25 -15.60
C MET A 38 12.50 8.25 -15.29
N ARG A 39 11.68 7.97 -14.26
CA ARG A 39 10.64 8.91 -13.79
C ARG A 39 11.24 10.28 -13.46
N CYS A 40 12.33 10.30 -12.70
CA CYS A 40 13.01 11.53 -12.31
C CYS A 40 13.54 12.30 -13.52
N LEU A 41 14.27 11.64 -14.43
CA LEU A 41 14.81 12.25 -15.65
C LEU A 41 13.70 12.88 -16.51
N CYS A 42 12.57 12.19 -16.66
CA CYS A 42 11.45 12.69 -17.44
C CYS A 42 10.68 13.82 -16.73
N THR A 43 10.60 13.78 -15.40
CA THR A 43 10.01 14.87 -14.61
C THR A 43 10.84 16.16 -14.73
N ASP A 44 12.17 16.02 -14.72
CA ASP A 44 13.11 17.15 -14.83
C ASP A 44 13.32 17.65 -16.27
N GLY A 45 12.74 16.98 -17.27
CA GLY A 45 12.95 17.32 -18.69
C GLY A 45 14.38 17.08 -19.17
N ASP A 46 15.11 16.15 -18.52
CA ASP A 46 16.46 15.77 -18.91
C ASP A 46 16.46 15.13 -20.31
N ARG A 47 17.52 15.37 -21.08
CA ARG A 47 17.67 14.80 -22.44
C ARG A 47 17.75 13.28 -22.46
N ARG A 48 18.09 12.66 -21.32
CA ARG A 48 18.13 11.21 -21.12
C ARG A 48 16.75 10.61 -20.88
N CYS A 49 15.71 11.43 -20.72
CA CYS A 49 14.33 10.92 -20.74
C CYS A 49 14.06 10.25 -22.08
N HIS A 50 13.59 9.00 -22.03
CA HIS A 50 13.27 8.23 -23.24
C HIS A 50 11.92 8.64 -23.85
N ASP A 51 10.91 8.87 -23.01
CA ASP A 51 9.53 9.14 -23.43
C ASP A 51 8.78 9.88 -22.32
N ASP A 52 8.00 10.89 -22.70
CA ASP A 52 7.19 11.70 -21.79
C ASP A 52 6.16 10.88 -21.00
N LYS A 53 5.76 9.70 -21.50
CA LYS A 53 4.88 8.78 -20.76
C LYS A 53 5.46 8.38 -19.40
N TYR A 54 6.78 8.41 -19.25
CA TYR A 54 7.46 8.03 -18.01
C TYR A 54 7.44 9.09 -16.91
N LYS A 55 6.89 10.30 -17.16
CA LYS A 55 6.73 11.33 -16.11
C LYS A 55 5.94 10.85 -14.89
N HIS A 56 4.99 9.93 -15.10
CA HIS A 56 4.14 9.38 -14.06
C HIS A 56 4.30 7.86 -13.87
N VAL A 57 5.40 7.30 -14.38
CA VAL A 57 5.67 5.86 -14.23
C VAL A 57 5.89 5.52 -12.76
N HIS A 58 5.33 4.41 -12.32
CA HIS A 58 5.53 3.86 -10.98
C HIS A 58 5.54 2.34 -11.05
N VAL A 59 6.07 1.74 -9.99
CA VAL A 59 6.01 0.29 -9.80
C VAL A 59 4.56 -0.10 -9.55
N GLU A 60 4.04 -1.00 -10.38
CA GLU A 60 2.75 -1.65 -10.16
C GLU A 60 2.93 -2.83 -9.19
N TYR A 61 3.93 -3.68 -9.45
CA TYR A 61 4.32 -4.78 -8.57
C TYR A 61 5.76 -5.24 -8.79
N TYR A 62 6.29 -5.95 -7.80
CA TYR A 62 7.62 -6.59 -7.89
C TYR A 62 7.57 -7.91 -8.66
N GLY A 63 8.62 -8.17 -9.43
CA GLY A 63 8.73 -9.23 -10.42
C GLY A 63 8.57 -8.73 -11.85
N THR A 64 8.63 -9.65 -12.82
CA THR A 64 8.40 -9.35 -14.23
C THR A 64 6.92 -9.21 -14.52
N CYS A 65 6.56 -8.41 -15.53
CA CYS A 65 5.18 -8.30 -15.97
C CYS A 65 4.62 -9.66 -16.40
N LYS A 66 3.38 -9.91 -16.02
CA LYS A 66 2.62 -11.11 -16.33
C LYS A 66 1.15 -10.78 -16.51
N GLU A 67 0.43 -11.71 -17.13
CA GLU A 67 -1.02 -11.61 -17.24
C GLU A 67 -1.65 -11.77 -15.85
N ILE A 68 -2.44 -10.77 -15.45
CA ILE A 68 -3.21 -10.79 -14.20
C ILE A 68 -4.67 -11.11 -14.57
N PRO A 69 -5.26 -12.19 -14.04
CA PRO A 69 -6.64 -12.53 -14.32
C PRO A 69 -7.61 -11.49 -13.74
N LYS A 70 -8.83 -11.44 -14.25
CA LYS A 70 -9.87 -10.57 -13.70
C LYS A 70 -10.30 -11.08 -12.31
N CYS A 71 -10.51 -10.15 -11.38
CA CYS A 71 -11.11 -10.45 -10.09
C CYS A 71 -12.62 -10.62 -10.25
N SER A 72 -13.15 -11.80 -9.94
CA SER A 72 -14.59 -12.05 -9.91
C SER A 72 -15.23 -11.51 -8.62
N GLU A 73 -16.56 -11.43 -8.58
CA GLU A 73 -17.27 -11.00 -7.36
C GLU A 73 -17.03 -11.95 -6.18
N ASP A 74 -17.00 -13.26 -6.44
CA ASP A 74 -16.70 -14.28 -5.43
C ASP A 74 -15.26 -14.15 -4.92
N ASP A 75 -14.28 -14.01 -5.83
CA ASP A 75 -12.88 -13.80 -5.45
C ASP A 75 -12.72 -12.52 -4.60
N MET A 76 -13.44 -11.45 -4.95
CA MET A 76 -13.43 -10.18 -4.23
C MET A 76 -13.98 -10.32 -2.81
N SER A 77 -15.10 -11.04 -2.66
CA SER A 77 -15.69 -11.34 -1.36
C SER A 77 -14.72 -12.11 -0.46
N ASP A 78 -14.13 -13.17 -1.00
CA ASP A 78 -13.16 -13.97 -0.25
C ASP A 78 -11.88 -13.18 0.05
N PHE A 79 -11.41 -12.36 -0.88
CA PHE A 79 -10.24 -11.50 -0.68
C PHE A 79 -10.48 -10.49 0.45
N ARG A 80 -11.64 -9.85 0.51
CA ARG A 80 -12.01 -8.93 1.59
C ARG A 80 -11.93 -9.60 2.95
N GLU A 81 -12.44 -10.82 3.07
CA GLU A 81 -12.37 -11.60 4.30
C GLU A 81 -10.93 -11.95 4.68
N ARG A 82 -10.14 -12.47 3.72
CA ARG A 82 -8.73 -12.78 3.94
C ARG A 82 -7.93 -11.54 4.34
N MET A 83 -8.20 -10.38 3.74
CA MET A 83 -7.54 -9.12 4.06
C MET A 83 -7.78 -8.73 5.52
N ARG A 84 -9.03 -8.77 6.01
CA ARG A 84 -9.34 -8.50 7.43
C ARG A 84 -8.59 -9.43 8.38
N GLN A 85 -8.62 -10.73 8.11
CA GLN A 85 -7.91 -11.72 8.92
C GLN A 85 -6.41 -11.50 8.89
N TRP A 86 -5.86 -11.20 7.71
CA TRP A 86 -4.45 -10.91 7.52
C TRP A 86 -4.01 -9.68 8.33
N LEU A 87 -4.78 -8.58 8.27
CA LEU A 87 -4.49 -7.37 9.05
C LEU A 87 -4.37 -7.67 10.54
N PHE A 88 -5.32 -8.40 11.10
CA PHE A 88 -5.27 -8.76 12.51
C PHE A 88 -4.08 -9.68 12.83
N ASN A 89 -3.80 -10.67 11.98
CA ASN A 89 -2.66 -11.57 12.17
C ASN A 89 -1.31 -10.82 12.12
N VAL A 90 -1.17 -9.82 11.25
CA VAL A 90 0.02 -8.96 11.22
C VAL A 90 0.13 -8.16 12.52
N MET A 91 -0.98 -7.60 13.03
CA MET A 91 -1.00 -6.88 14.31
C MET A 91 -0.51 -7.79 15.46
N LYS A 92 -0.99 -9.03 15.53
CA LYS A 92 -0.55 -10.04 16.50
C LYS A 92 0.93 -10.38 16.37
N GLU A 93 1.41 -10.56 15.14
CA GLU A 93 2.82 -10.85 14.87
C GLU A 93 3.74 -9.70 15.32
N LEU A 94 3.33 -8.45 15.07
CA LEU A 94 4.05 -7.27 15.51
C LEU A 94 4.10 -7.16 17.03
N ARG A 95 2.98 -7.44 17.73
CA ARG A 95 2.97 -7.56 19.19
C ARG A 95 3.95 -8.64 19.66
N GLY A 96 3.90 -9.83 19.09
CA GLY A 96 4.80 -10.93 19.46
C GLY A 96 6.29 -10.60 19.26
N ARG A 97 6.59 -9.72 18.30
CA ARG A 97 7.95 -9.18 18.04
C ARG A 97 8.27 -7.90 18.81
N GLN A 98 7.38 -7.41 19.67
CA GLN A 98 7.53 -6.15 20.42
C GLN A 98 7.75 -4.93 19.50
N LYS A 99 7.09 -4.93 18.33
CA LYS A 99 7.15 -3.86 17.31
C LYS A 99 5.84 -3.07 17.18
N LEU A 100 4.88 -3.32 18.07
CA LEU A 100 3.61 -2.61 18.11
C LEU A 100 3.68 -1.51 19.17
N ASN A 101 3.29 -0.28 18.82
CA ASN A 101 3.35 0.85 19.75
C ASN A 101 2.28 0.70 20.86
N GLU A 102 2.55 1.28 22.04
CA GLU A 102 1.68 1.22 23.24
C GLU A 102 0.16 1.39 23.00
N PRO A 103 -0.34 2.43 22.29
CA PRO A 103 -1.78 2.56 22.08
C PRO A 103 -2.38 1.41 21.25
N TYR A 104 -1.60 0.81 20.37
CA TYR A 104 -2.03 -0.32 19.54
C TYR A 104 -1.86 -1.66 20.24
N LEU A 105 -0.95 -1.78 21.23
CA LEU A 105 -0.87 -2.95 22.10
C LEU A 105 -2.18 -3.13 22.87
N GLU A 106 -2.69 -2.07 23.50
CA GLU A 106 -3.97 -2.13 24.22
C GLU A 106 -5.15 -2.47 23.29
N MET A 107 -5.15 -1.96 22.05
CA MET A 107 -6.15 -2.32 21.06
C MET A 107 -6.09 -3.82 20.73
N GLU A 108 -4.91 -4.36 20.40
CA GLU A 108 -4.76 -5.78 20.10
C GLU A 108 -5.24 -6.66 21.26
N GLU A 109 -4.88 -6.31 22.50
CA GLU A 109 -5.26 -7.10 23.67
C GLU A 109 -6.76 -7.14 23.91
N LYS A 110 -7.45 -6.01 23.69
CA LYS A 110 -8.92 -5.94 23.72
C LYS A 110 -9.56 -6.74 22.59
N ALA A 111 -8.99 -6.69 21.39
CA ALA A 111 -9.46 -7.44 20.22
C ALA A 111 -9.25 -8.96 20.31
N GLU A 112 -8.30 -9.42 21.12
CA GLU A 112 -8.16 -10.85 21.47
C GLU A 112 -9.25 -11.30 22.46
N GLN A 113 -9.68 -10.42 23.37
CA GLN A 113 -10.72 -10.72 24.37
C GLN A 113 -12.14 -10.61 23.80
N ASP A 114 -12.36 -9.67 22.88
CA ASP A 114 -13.64 -9.41 22.25
C ASP A 114 -13.55 -9.54 20.72
N ALA A 115 -14.17 -10.60 20.20
CA ALA A 115 -14.18 -10.89 18.77
C ALA A 115 -14.90 -9.82 17.92
N SER A 116 -15.80 -9.02 18.51
CA SER A 116 -16.49 -7.93 17.80
C SER A 116 -15.55 -6.77 17.45
N LEU A 117 -14.52 -6.53 18.27
CA LEU A 117 -13.53 -5.46 18.06
C LEU A 117 -12.39 -5.87 17.13
N ARG A 118 -12.28 -7.16 16.82
CA ARG A 118 -11.13 -7.74 16.12
C ARG A 118 -10.83 -7.06 14.80
N TRP A 119 -11.85 -6.92 13.96
CA TRP A 119 -11.69 -6.40 12.61
C TRP A 119 -11.63 -4.88 12.60
N SER A 120 -12.40 -4.20 13.46
CA SER A 120 -12.38 -2.75 13.55
C SER A 120 -11.03 -2.23 14.06
N TYR A 121 -10.47 -2.84 15.10
CA TYR A 121 -9.19 -2.38 15.66
C TYR A 121 -8.01 -2.68 14.74
N ALA A 122 -8.00 -3.85 14.08
CA ALA A 122 -7.00 -4.15 13.06
C ALA A 122 -7.08 -3.17 11.88
N ALA A 123 -8.30 -2.82 11.45
CA ALA A 123 -8.53 -1.85 10.38
C ALA A 123 -8.04 -0.45 10.77
N ILE A 124 -8.40 0.04 11.96
CA ILE A 124 -7.98 1.35 12.49
C ILE A 124 -6.46 1.40 12.62
N TRP A 125 -5.86 0.42 13.29
CA TRP A 125 -4.40 0.35 13.46
C TRP A 125 -3.71 0.40 12.11
N LYS A 126 -4.12 -0.43 11.14
CA LYS A 126 -3.42 -0.48 9.86
C LYS A 126 -3.58 0.82 9.08
N TRP A 127 -4.76 1.42 9.09
CA TRP A 127 -4.98 2.69 8.40
C TRP A 127 -4.09 3.79 8.97
N CYS A 128 -3.99 3.88 10.30
CA CYS A 128 -3.11 4.83 10.97
C CYS A 128 -1.61 4.54 10.77
N ASP A 129 -1.23 3.27 10.57
CA ASP A 129 0.14 2.88 10.22
C ASP A 129 0.51 3.30 8.77
N LEU A 130 -0.49 3.35 7.88
CA LEU A 130 -0.30 3.78 6.49
C LEU A 130 -0.27 5.32 6.36
N ASP A 131 -1.17 6.03 7.04
CA ASP A 131 -1.29 7.50 7.07
C ASP A 131 -0.12 8.15 7.83
N SER A 132 1.00 8.33 7.15
CA SER A 132 2.27 8.72 7.78
C SER A 132 2.98 9.88 7.09
N HIS A 133 2.85 10.02 5.77
CA HIS A 133 3.67 10.96 4.99
C HIS A 133 2.88 11.59 3.83
N PRO A 134 2.19 12.72 4.06
CA PRO A 134 1.95 13.37 5.35
C PRO A 134 0.87 12.67 6.17
N ASN A 135 0.85 12.86 7.49
CA ASN A 135 -0.30 12.48 8.31
C ASN A 135 -1.45 13.48 8.05
N ASP A 136 -2.28 13.21 7.06
CA ASP A 136 -3.35 14.10 6.59
C ASP A 136 -4.75 13.49 6.71
N ARG A 137 -4.84 12.35 7.41
CA ARG A 137 -6.05 11.56 7.60
C ARG A 137 -6.59 10.98 6.31
N ARG A 138 -5.72 10.68 5.36
CA ARG A 138 -6.03 9.98 4.12
C ARG A 138 -4.86 9.08 3.79
N VAL A 139 -5.17 7.91 3.23
CA VAL A 139 -4.12 7.01 2.74
C VAL A 139 -4.03 7.17 1.23
N SER A 140 -2.93 7.74 0.76
CA SER A 140 -2.65 7.93 -0.67
C SER A 140 -2.24 6.61 -1.36
N ARG A 141 -2.26 6.60 -2.70
CA ARG A 141 -1.70 5.48 -3.49
C ARG A 141 -0.24 5.15 -3.14
N HIS A 142 0.56 6.15 -2.78
CA HIS A 142 1.96 5.95 -2.40
C HIS A 142 2.06 5.28 -1.03
N GLU A 143 1.18 5.62 -0.09
CA GLU A 143 1.14 4.99 1.24
C GLU A 143 0.58 3.56 1.20
N LEU A 144 -0.29 3.23 0.23
CA LEU A 144 -0.74 1.85 -0.01
C LEU A 144 0.34 0.96 -0.63
N PHE A 145 1.43 1.54 -1.16
CA PHE A 145 2.45 0.82 -1.88
C PHE A 145 3.01 -0.42 -1.14
N PRO A 146 3.31 -0.37 0.17
CA PRO A 146 3.81 -1.52 0.93
C PRO A 146 2.82 -2.69 1.01
N LEU A 147 1.52 -2.43 0.82
CA LEU A 147 0.49 -3.47 0.75
C LEU A 147 0.28 -3.97 -0.68
N ARG A 148 0.21 -3.05 -1.64
CA ARG A 148 -0.11 -3.36 -3.05
C ARG A 148 1.05 -4.07 -3.74
N ALA A 149 2.21 -3.44 -3.87
CA ALA A 149 3.25 -3.89 -4.79
C ALA A 149 3.89 -5.25 -4.44
N PRO A 150 4.12 -5.61 -3.16
CA PRO A 150 4.67 -6.92 -2.81
C PRO A 150 3.69 -8.08 -3.01
N LEU A 151 2.39 -7.83 -2.91
CA LEU A 151 1.35 -8.88 -2.89
C LEU A 151 0.56 -8.97 -4.20
N MET A 152 0.57 -7.93 -5.03
CA MET A 152 -0.24 -7.85 -6.26
C MET A 152 0.08 -8.92 -7.29
N ALA A 153 1.33 -9.37 -7.40
CA ALA A 153 1.65 -10.49 -8.27
C ALA A 153 0.99 -11.79 -7.78
N MET A 154 0.62 -11.92 -6.51
CA MET A 154 0.08 -13.14 -5.92
C MET A 154 -1.44 -13.08 -5.72
N GLU A 155 -2.01 -11.88 -5.67
CA GLU A 155 -3.44 -11.66 -5.42
C GLU A 155 -4.01 -10.70 -6.48
N HIS A 156 -4.71 -11.23 -7.48
CA HIS A 156 -5.27 -10.48 -8.60
C HIS A 156 -6.38 -9.49 -8.19
N CYS A 157 -6.97 -9.68 -7.01
CA CYS A 157 -7.99 -8.80 -6.46
C CYS A 157 -7.45 -7.59 -5.72
N ILE A 158 -6.15 -7.50 -5.41
CA ILE A 158 -5.64 -6.43 -4.55
C ILE A 158 -5.83 -5.03 -5.15
N ALA A 159 -5.57 -4.89 -6.45
CA ALA A 159 -5.71 -3.62 -7.14
C ALA A 159 -7.19 -3.24 -7.27
N PRO A 160 -8.07 -4.09 -7.83
CA PRO A 160 -9.51 -3.83 -7.86
C PRO A 160 -10.12 -3.58 -6.47
N PHE A 161 -9.62 -4.23 -5.42
CA PHE A 161 -10.08 -4.03 -4.05
C PHE A 161 -9.78 -2.60 -3.57
N PHE A 162 -8.52 -2.17 -3.61
CA PHE A 162 -8.16 -0.82 -3.19
C PHE A 162 -8.80 0.26 -4.07
N ASP A 163 -8.91 0.02 -5.37
CA ASP A 163 -9.60 0.93 -6.28
C ASP A 163 -11.11 1.03 -5.95
N SER A 164 -11.72 -0.05 -5.43
CA SER A 164 -13.12 -0.03 -4.97
C SER A 164 -13.33 0.64 -3.61
N CYS A 165 -12.27 0.80 -2.81
CA CYS A 165 -12.36 1.48 -1.54
C CYS A 165 -12.48 3.00 -1.71
N ASP A 166 -11.84 3.58 -2.74
CA ASP A 166 -11.88 5.01 -3.11
C ASP A 166 -13.25 5.34 -3.77
N SER A 167 -14.27 5.55 -2.95
CA SER A 167 -15.67 5.64 -3.40
C SER A 167 -16.00 6.96 -4.07
N ASP A 168 -15.30 8.03 -3.70
CA ASP A 168 -15.42 9.35 -4.31
C ASP A 168 -14.38 9.60 -5.43
N ASN A 169 -13.49 8.64 -5.68
CA ASN A 169 -12.46 8.64 -6.71
C ASN A 169 -11.50 9.85 -6.60
N ASN A 170 -11.16 10.23 -5.37
CA ASN A 170 -10.24 11.33 -5.07
C ASN A 170 -8.75 10.88 -5.03
N HIS A 171 -8.47 9.60 -5.30
CA HIS A 171 -7.15 8.95 -5.25
C HIS A 171 -6.53 8.85 -3.87
N SER A 172 -7.35 8.91 -2.83
CA SER A 172 -7.00 8.71 -1.43
C SER A 172 -8.12 7.94 -0.73
N ILE A 173 -7.79 7.20 0.32
CA ILE A 173 -8.79 6.43 1.08
C ILE A 173 -8.88 7.01 2.48
N ASP A 174 -10.03 7.56 2.84
CA ASP A 174 -10.29 7.97 4.22
C ASP A 174 -10.64 6.78 5.13
N LEU A 175 -10.69 7.01 6.44
CA LEU A 175 -10.91 5.94 7.41
C LEU A 175 -12.30 5.27 7.26
N LYS A 176 -13.32 6.02 6.81
CA LYS A 176 -14.69 5.48 6.63
C LYS A 176 -14.75 4.63 5.36
N GLU A 177 -14.13 5.10 4.28
CA GLU A 177 -13.97 4.35 3.04
C GLU A 177 -13.24 3.03 3.29
N TRP A 178 -12.11 3.09 3.99
CA TRP A 178 -11.34 1.91 4.40
C TRP A 178 -12.18 0.90 5.19
N GLY A 179 -12.91 1.40 6.18
CA GLY A 179 -13.80 0.61 7.02
C GLY A 179 -14.92 -0.09 6.25
N SER A 180 -15.64 0.67 5.44
CA SER A 180 -16.72 0.18 4.58
C SER A 180 -16.20 -0.89 3.60
N CYS A 181 -15.03 -0.65 3.00
CA CYS A 181 -14.39 -1.57 2.09
C CYS A 181 -14.04 -2.92 2.75
N LEU A 182 -13.58 -2.88 4.00
CA LEU A 182 -13.35 -4.07 4.83
C LEU A 182 -14.64 -4.66 5.41
N GLY A 183 -15.81 -4.03 5.24
CA GLY A 183 -17.06 -4.51 5.82
C GLY A 183 -17.10 -4.41 7.34
N VAL A 184 -16.48 -3.38 7.91
CA VAL A 184 -16.59 -2.99 9.31
C VAL A 184 -17.58 -1.82 9.41
N SER A 185 -18.40 -1.77 10.46
CA SER A 185 -19.37 -0.69 10.58
C SER A 185 -18.68 0.65 10.85
N THR A 186 -19.20 1.73 10.28
CA THR A 186 -18.67 3.08 10.48
C THR A 186 -18.86 3.60 11.90
N GLU A 187 -19.78 3.00 12.67
CA GLU A 187 -19.99 3.31 14.09
C GLU A 187 -18.89 2.71 14.98
N GLU A 188 -18.35 1.54 14.58
CA GLU A 188 -17.20 0.89 15.25
C GLU A 188 -15.87 1.54 14.86
N ILE A 189 -15.85 2.28 13.75
CA ILE A 189 -14.68 3.02 13.26
C ILE A 189 -14.83 4.50 13.63
N ASP A 190 -14.76 4.75 14.94
CA ASP A 190 -14.50 6.07 15.50
C ASP A 190 -13.13 6.05 16.18
N GLY A 191 -12.11 5.81 15.36
CA GLY A 191 -10.72 5.78 15.79
C GLY A 191 -10.05 7.11 15.49
N HIS A 192 -9.76 7.91 16.50
CA HIS A 192 -8.64 8.84 16.37
C HIS A 192 -7.38 8.01 16.31
N CYS A 193 -6.61 8.09 15.22
CA CYS A 193 -5.24 7.62 15.25
C CYS A 193 -4.60 8.18 16.51
N ALA A 194 -4.03 7.30 17.33
CA ALA A 194 -3.35 7.75 18.53
C ALA A 194 -2.39 8.86 18.09
N ASN A 195 -2.43 10.02 18.74
CA ASN A 195 -1.48 11.09 18.44
C ASN A 195 -0.08 10.53 18.69
N LEU A 196 0.57 10.04 17.64
CA LEU A 196 1.94 9.57 17.67
C LEU A 196 2.81 10.82 17.65
N ALA A 197 3.09 11.35 18.84
CA ALA A 197 4.09 12.39 19.07
C ALA A 197 5.51 11.80 19.02
#